data_AF-A0A2A2JFT0-F1
#
_entry.id   AF-A0A2A2JFT0-F1
#
_cell.length_a   1.000
_cell.length_b   1.000
_cell.length_c   1.000
_cell.angle_alpha   90.00
_cell.angle_beta   90.00
_cell.angle_gamma   90.00
#
_symmetry.space_group_name_H-M   'P 1'
#
loop_
_entity.id
_entity.type
_entity.pdbx_description
1 polymer ?
#
loop_
_entity_poly.entity_id
_entity_poly.type
_entity_poly.pdbx_seq_one_letter_code
_entity_poly.pdbx_strand_id
1 'polypeptide(L)'
;MYNGGTSGYDSMVEMGVNTAMASVRSMTTEQLSALLDSEDQLDALVRSLPTDREAALAQNKSLAEWNLAQKPRVENARAQVLSLYEQAQLLQKQVNALKTKFDATSSDRSLDTTASLLQVAAQEADDDAEAVARKFESGDEPVDLFMKSFKEKKILAHLRKIKSDRLIQLMREQVPSQMNNSLSLLVRKFLPTKTAVANLASLREIAGVRDPWSLYEPIFEDTREYPEYNTINVRLQSFDYPPIERFQKYVHQIAKRFHFKVVQSYAVAAQTRNSVTFKPNSTVVNNEMNYSIYDRVVCIKMVRLDGVAAPHLHLFVQLLQTHLPVGVTMIVKEHEKTDENYRYIPDILLKQKQEELKSLDDPLVRKNLGWE
;
A
#
# COMPACT_ATOMS: atom_id res chain seq x y z
N MET A 1 8.41 -22.65 16.99
CA MET A 1 7.51 -23.72 17.47
C MET A 1 6.28 -23.05 18.07
N TYR A 2 5.31 -22.70 17.23
CA TYR A 2 4.01 -22.21 17.67
C TYR A 2 3.10 -23.42 17.80
N ASN A 3 2.78 -23.83 19.04
CA ASN A 3 1.80 -24.88 19.26
C ASN A 3 0.43 -24.35 18.82
N GLY A 4 -0.18 -25.05 17.88
CA GLY A 4 -1.51 -24.76 17.39
C GLY A 4 -2.56 -25.01 18.47
N GLY A 5 -3.42 -24.02 18.67
CA GLY A 5 -4.87 -24.21 18.54
C GLY A 5 -5.58 -25.29 19.35
N THR A 6 -5.04 -25.78 20.46
CA THR A 6 -5.89 -26.37 21.50
C THR A 6 -6.56 -25.22 22.23
N SER A 7 -7.89 -25.21 22.24
CA SER A 7 -8.71 -24.22 22.96
C SER A 7 -8.13 -24.04 24.36
N GLY A 8 -7.71 -22.83 24.73
CA GLY A 8 -7.10 -22.57 26.05
C GLY A 8 -7.96 -23.09 27.20
N TYR A 9 -9.27 -23.11 26.98
CA TYR A 9 -10.26 -23.70 27.89
C TYR A 9 -10.11 -25.21 28.07
N ASP A 10 -9.79 -25.97 27.03
CA ASP A 10 -9.68 -27.43 27.06
C ASP A 10 -8.43 -27.89 27.85
N SER A 11 -7.30 -27.21 27.62
CA SER A 11 -6.08 -27.44 28.40
C SER A 11 -6.22 -27.05 29.88
N MET A 12 -7.06 -26.04 30.17
CA MET A 12 -7.35 -25.59 31.53
C MET A 12 -8.28 -26.56 32.27
N VAL A 13 -9.32 -27.05 31.59
CA VAL A 13 -10.20 -28.11 32.12
C VAL A 13 -9.38 -29.36 32.42
N GLU A 14 -8.47 -29.75 31.52
CA GLU A 14 -7.59 -30.90 31.73
C GLU A 14 -6.65 -30.71 32.94
N MET A 15 -6.12 -29.50 33.16
CA MET A 15 -5.28 -29.19 34.33
C MET A 15 -6.09 -29.21 35.64
N GLY A 16 -7.30 -28.63 35.64
CA GLY A 16 -8.21 -28.66 36.79
C GLY A 16 -8.63 -30.09 37.13
N VAL A 17 -9.01 -30.88 36.14
CA VAL A 17 -9.37 -32.31 36.29
C VAL A 17 -8.19 -33.12 36.80
N ASN A 18 -6.98 -32.91 36.26
CA ASN A 18 -5.79 -33.61 36.72
C ASN A 18 -5.42 -33.26 38.18
N THR A 19 -5.60 -32.00 38.58
CA THR A 19 -5.38 -31.56 39.96
C THR A 19 -6.42 -32.14 40.92
N ALA A 20 -7.70 -32.14 40.52
CA ALA A 20 -8.78 -32.78 41.27
C ALA A 20 -8.53 -34.28 41.43
N MET A 21 -8.18 -34.96 40.35
CA MET A 21 -7.92 -36.40 40.34
C MET A 21 -6.67 -36.78 41.13
N ALA A 22 -5.63 -35.94 41.16
CA ALA A 22 -4.46 -36.15 42.02
C ALA A 22 -4.83 -36.06 43.50
N SER A 23 -5.70 -35.11 43.88
CA SER A 23 -6.21 -34.98 45.24
C SER A 23 -7.06 -36.21 45.62
N VAL A 24 -8.04 -36.58 44.80
CA VAL A 24 -8.93 -37.75 45.03
C VAL A 24 -8.14 -39.06 45.12
N ARG A 25 -7.10 -39.24 44.30
CA ARG A 25 -6.25 -40.45 44.34
C ARG A 25 -5.42 -40.59 45.62
N SER A 26 -5.19 -39.50 46.36
CA SER A 26 -4.41 -39.52 47.60
C SER A 26 -5.26 -39.73 48.85
N MET A 27 -6.60 -39.75 48.73
CA MET A 27 -7.54 -39.95 49.84
C MET A 27 -7.79 -41.43 50.14
N THR A 28 -8.01 -41.75 51.42
CA THR A 28 -8.36 -43.10 51.88
C THR A 28 -9.85 -43.42 51.67
N THR A 29 -10.23 -44.69 51.71
CA THR A 29 -11.62 -45.13 51.43
C THR A 29 -12.66 -44.51 52.37
N GLU A 30 -12.30 -44.26 53.64
CA GLU A 30 -13.16 -43.61 54.63
C GLU A 30 -13.34 -42.11 54.35
N GLN A 31 -12.30 -41.45 53.83
CA GLN A 31 -12.34 -40.05 53.45
C GLN A 31 -13.13 -39.84 52.14
N LEU A 32 -13.03 -40.78 51.21
CA LEU A 32 -13.82 -40.78 49.98
C LEU A 32 -15.31 -40.98 50.23
N SER A 33 -15.69 -41.83 51.20
CA SER A 33 -17.10 -41.94 51.62
C SER A 33 -17.61 -40.65 52.27
N ALA A 34 -16.82 -40.04 53.17
CA ALA A 34 -17.20 -38.78 53.80
C ALA A 34 -17.34 -37.63 52.79
N LEU A 35 -16.49 -37.62 51.76
CA LEU A 35 -16.52 -36.65 50.68
C LEU A 35 -17.71 -36.85 49.74
N LEU A 36 -18.17 -38.10 49.54
CA LEU A 36 -19.39 -38.38 48.78
C LEU A 36 -20.66 -38.00 49.56
N ASP A 37 -20.62 -38.12 50.88
CA ASP A 37 -21.77 -37.90 51.75
C ASP A 37 -21.97 -36.42 52.17
N SER A 38 -20.99 -35.53 51.91
CA SER A 38 -21.06 -34.12 52.31
C SER A 38 -20.76 -33.14 51.17
N GLU A 39 -21.76 -32.33 50.79
CA GLU A 39 -21.63 -31.31 49.74
C GLU A 39 -20.59 -30.22 50.09
N ASP A 40 -20.43 -29.89 51.38
CA ASP A 40 -19.45 -28.89 51.84
C ASP A 40 -17.99 -29.30 51.55
N GLN A 41 -17.68 -30.60 51.63
CA GLN A 41 -16.33 -31.12 51.34
C GLN A 41 -16.04 -31.14 49.84
N LEU A 42 -17.06 -31.40 49.02
CA LEU A 42 -16.97 -31.29 47.57
C LEU A 42 -16.72 -29.84 47.13
N ASP A 43 -17.45 -28.88 47.71
CA ASP A 43 -17.25 -27.46 47.45
C ASP A 43 -15.86 -26.97 47.87
N ALA A 44 -15.33 -27.47 48.98
CA ALA A 44 -13.97 -27.18 49.41
C ALA A 44 -12.91 -27.71 48.42
N LEU A 45 -13.12 -28.91 47.86
CA LEU A 45 -12.24 -29.48 46.85
C LEU A 45 -12.27 -28.66 45.55
N VAL A 46 -13.46 -28.26 45.07
CA VAL A 46 -13.62 -27.43 43.87
C VAL A 46 -12.93 -26.07 44.03
N ARG A 47 -13.02 -25.46 45.22
CA ARG A 47 -12.32 -24.18 45.51
C ARG A 47 -10.81 -24.30 45.58
N SER A 48 -10.28 -25.50 45.83
CA SER A 48 -8.84 -25.75 45.88
C SER A 48 -8.21 -25.96 44.49
N LEU A 49 -9.02 -26.02 43.43
CA LEU A 49 -8.52 -26.15 42.07
C LEU A 49 -7.87 -24.84 41.60
N PRO A 50 -6.80 -24.90 40.80
CA PRO A 50 -6.12 -23.72 40.29
C PRO A 50 -7.13 -22.84 39.54
N THR A 51 -7.26 -21.58 39.97
CA THR A 51 -8.17 -20.65 39.30
C THR A 51 -7.49 -20.03 38.09
N ASP A 52 -8.26 -19.71 37.05
CA ASP A 52 -7.79 -19.00 35.84
C ASP A 52 -6.97 -17.74 36.19
N ARG A 53 -7.33 -17.10 37.31
CA ARG A 53 -6.66 -15.93 37.86
C ARG A 53 -5.21 -16.23 38.26
N GLU A 54 -4.93 -17.35 38.92
CA GLU A 54 -3.59 -17.70 39.40
C GLU A 54 -2.65 -18.06 38.26
N ALA A 55 -3.14 -18.83 37.28
CA ALA A 55 -2.38 -19.15 36.07
C ALA A 55 -2.05 -17.89 35.26
N ALA A 56 -3.02 -16.99 35.08
CA ALA A 56 -2.82 -15.72 34.39
C ALA A 56 -1.84 -14.80 35.14
N LEU A 57 -1.88 -14.78 36.47
CA LEU A 57 -0.94 -14.01 37.28
C LEU A 57 0.48 -14.57 37.16
N ALA A 58 0.66 -15.88 37.19
CA ALA A 58 1.96 -16.52 37.02
C ALA A 58 2.55 -16.26 35.62
N GLN A 59 1.71 -16.36 34.58
CA GLN A 59 2.12 -16.05 33.20
C GLN A 59 2.53 -14.59 33.07
N ASN A 60 1.70 -13.65 33.53
CA ASN A 60 2.01 -12.22 33.47
C ASN A 60 3.28 -11.88 34.26
N LYS A 61 3.49 -12.50 35.42
CA LYS A 61 4.71 -12.34 36.21
C LYS A 61 5.94 -12.80 35.43
N SER A 62 5.88 -13.98 34.83
CA SER A 62 7.00 -14.51 34.03
C SER A 62 7.32 -13.63 32.82
N LEU A 63 6.29 -13.10 32.17
CA LEU A 63 6.45 -12.19 31.03
C LEU A 63 7.05 -10.85 31.49
N ALA A 64 6.62 -10.33 32.63
CA ALA A 64 7.18 -9.11 33.21
C ALA A 64 8.66 -9.28 33.59
N GLU A 65 9.03 -10.41 34.21
CA GLU A 65 10.42 -10.73 34.54
C GLU A 65 11.29 -10.84 33.28
N TRP A 66 10.79 -11.48 32.23
CA TRP A 66 11.50 -11.57 30.95
C TRP A 66 11.68 -10.18 30.31
N ASN A 67 10.63 -9.36 30.29
CA ASN A 67 10.69 -7.99 29.77
C ASN A 67 11.70 -7.12 30.56
N LEU A 68 11.71 -7.23 31.89
CA LEU A 68 12.67 -6.53 32.74
C LEU A 68 14.11 -7.00 32.49
N ALA A 69 14.32 -8.30 32.26
CA ALA A 69 15.63 -8.85 31.92
C ALA A 69 16.14 -8.36 30.55
N GLN A 70 15.26 -8.09 29.60
CA GLN A 70 15.64 -7.55 28.28
C GLN A 70 15.92 -6.04 28.29
N LYS A 71 15.33 -5.29 29.22
CA LYS A 71 15.49 -3.83 29.36
C LYS A 71 16.95 -3.33 29.30
N PRO A 72 17.93 -3.88 30.06
CA PRO A 72 19.30 -3.37 30.02
C PRO A 72 19.97 -3.54 28.65
N ARG A 73 19.64 -4.61 27.91
CA ARG A 73 20.17 -4.82 26.55
C ARG A 73 19.66 -3.74 25.60
N VAL A 74 18.37 -3.41 25.69
CA VAL A 74 17.73 -2.37 24.87
C VAL A 74 18.27 -0.98 25.22
N GLU A 75 18.44 -0.69 26.52
CA GLU A 75 19.00 0.60 26.98
C GLU A 75 20.45 0.78 26.52
N ASN A 76 21.28 -0.26 26.61
CA ASN A 76 22.65 -0.23 26.12
C ASN A 76 22.72 0.00 24.60
N ALA A 77 21.89 -0.70 23.82
CA ALA A 77 21.81 -0.50 22.37
C ALA A 77 21.35 0.92 22.02
N ARG A 78 20.36 1.45 22.75
CA ARG A 78 19.88 2.83 22.60
C ARG A 78 20.99 3.84 22.89
N ALA A 79 21.75 3.66 23.96
CA ALA A 79 22.88 4.53 24.31
C ALA A 79 23.97 4.52 23.21
N GLN A 80 24.27 3.35 22.64
CA GLN A 80 25.21 3.24 21.52
C GLN A 80 24.72 4.01 20.30
N VAL A 81 23.45 3.84 19.91
CA VAL A 81 22.86 4.58 18.77
C VAL A 81 22.91 6.09 19.00
N LEU A 82 22.60 6.56 20.20
CA LEU A 82 22.69 7.99 20.54
C LEU A 82 24.12 8.51 20.40
N SER A 83 25.10 7.79 20.93
CA SER A 83 26.51 8.20 20.82
C SER A 83 27.01 8.29 19.37
N LEU A 84 26.62 7.32 18.52
CA LEU A 84 26.97 7.31 17.10
C LEU A 84 26.28 8.43 16.34
N TYR A 85 25.03 8.73 16.69
CA TYR A 85 24.28 9.83 16.11
C TYR A 85 24.90 11.19 16.42
N GLU A 86 25.31 11.41 17.68
CA GLU A 86 26.03 12.63 18.08
C GLU A 86 27.35 12.79 17.32
N GLN A 87 28.12 11.70 17.18
CA GLN A 87 29.34 11.71 16.37
C GLN A 87 29.06 12.04 14.90
N ALA A 88 28.03 11.46 14.31
CA ALA A 88 27.63 11.74 12.92
C ALA A 88 27.21 13.21 12.73
N GLN A 89 26.47 13.80 13.68
CA GLN A 89 26.13 15.22 13.63
C GLN A 89 27.36 16.13 13.71
N LEU A 90 28.34 15.80 14.56
CA LEU A 90 29.58 16.55 14.64
C LEU A 90 30.37 16.50 13.33
N LEU A 91 30.51 15.30 12.74
CA LEU A 91 31.13 15.15 11.42
C LEU A 91 30.37 15.92 10.34
N GLN A 92 29.03 15.87 10.35
CA GLN A 92 28.23 16.60 9.38
C GLN A 92 28.48 18.12 9.47
N LYS A 93 28.56 18.67 10.69
CA LYS A 93 28.92 20.08 10.90
C LYS A 93 30.31 20.40 10.37
N GLN A 94 31.29 19.54 10.61
CA GLN A 94 32.66 19.72 10.09
C GLN A 94 32.70 19.66 8.56
N VAL A 95 32.02 18.70 7.94
CA VAL A 95 31.93 18.56 6.48
C VAL A 95 31.22 19.75 5.86
N ASN A 96 30.13 20.23 6.45
CA ASN A 96 29.43 21.41 5.97
C ASN A 96 30.32 22.66 6.06
N ALA A 97 31.04 22.85 7.16
CA ALA A 97 31.97 23.97 7.31
C ALA A 97 33.16 23.92 6.32
N LEU A 98 33.66 22.72 6.01
CA LEU A 98 34.67 22.53 4.98
C LEU A 98 34.09 22.78 3.58
N LYS A 99 32.86 22.33 3.33
CA LYS A 99 32.16 22.55 2.07
C LYS A 99 31.92 24.02 1.81
N THR A 100 31.46 24.81 2.79
CA THR A 100 31.27 26.25 2.59
C THR A 100 32.58 26.97 2.27
N LYS A 101 33.69 26.58 2.92
CA LYS A 101 35.03 27.12 2.59
C LYS A 101 35.48 26.72 1.19
N PHE A 102 35.21 25.47 0.80
CA PHE A 102 35.52 24.97 -0.53
C PHE A 102 34.69 25.66 -1.61
N ASP A 103 33.38 25.78 -1.41
CA ASP A 103 32.46 26.42 -2.36
C ASP A 103 32.81 27.89 -2.55
N ALA A 104 33.19 28.63 -1.49
CA ALA A 104 33.68 30.01 -1.59
C ALA A 104 34.98 30.11 -2.40
N THR A 105 35.96 29.23 -2.12
CA THR A 105 37.23 29.20 -2.88
C THR A 105 37.01 28.77 -4.33
N SER A 106 36.04 27.88 -4.56
CA SER A 106 35.68 27.38 -5.88
C SER A 106 34.88 28.40 -6.68
N SER A 107 34.02 29.21 -6.05
CA SER A 107 33.27 30.26 -6.72
C SER A 107 34.21 31.38 -7.18
N ASP A 108 35.13 31.82 -6.31
CA ASP A 108 36.09 32.89 -6.64
C ASP A 108 37.05 32.49 -7.76
N ARG A 109 37.31 31.19 -7.92
CA ARG A 109 38.20 30.62 -8.93
C ARG A 109 37.46 29.89 -10.03
N SER A 110 36.14 30.05 -10.12
CA SER A 110 35.36 29.36 -11.14
C SER A 110 35.74 29.89 -12.51
N LEU A 111 35.72 29.01 -13.52
CA LEU A 111 36.06 29.38 -14.90
C LEU A 111 35.18 30.52 -15.40
N ASP A 112 33.92 30.54 -14.99
CA ASP A 112 32.94 31.57 -15.32
C ASP A 112 33.32 32.94 -14.71
N THR A 113 33.60 33.00 -13.40
CA THR A 113 34.10 34.24 -12.77
C THR A 113 35.42 34.71 -13.38
N THR A 114 36.34 33.79 -13.72
CA THR A 114 37.61 34.18 -14.38
C THR A 114 37.39 34.68 -15.80
N ALA A 115 36.39 34.16 -16.51
CA ALA A 115 36.02 34.63 -17.85
C ALA A 115 35.45 36.05 -17.78
N SER A 116 34.49 36.29 -16.88
CA SER A 116 33.89 37.61 -16.70
C SER A 116 34.93 38.64 -16.27
N LEU A 117 35.80 38.33 -15.30
CA LEU A 117 36.88 39.22 -14.88
C LEU A 117 37.87 39.51 -16.02
N LEU A 118 38.21 38.50 -16.83
CA LEU A 118 39.10 38.69 -17.97
C LEU A 118 38.46 39.54 -19.07
N GLN A 119 37.15 39.40 -19.27
CA GLN A 119 36.39 40.23 -20.22
C GLN A 119 36.32 41.69 -19.77
N VAL A 120 36.07 41.94 -18.47
CA VAL A 120 36.13 43.29 -17.89
C VAL A 120 37.52 43.88 -18.07
N ALA A 121 38.58 43.15 -17.71
CA ALA A 121 39.96 43.60 -17.88
C ALA A 121 40.40 43.78 -19.35
N ALA A 122 39.72 43.12 -20.29
CA ALA A 122 39.92 43.32 -21.72
C ALA A 122 39.26 44.61 -22.20
N GLN A 123 38.04 44.90 -21.71
CA GLN A 123 37.32 46.14 -21.99
C GLN A 123 38.05 47.36 -21.40
N GLU A 124 38.47 47.28 -20.14
CA GLU A 124 39.25 48.35 -19.48
C GLU A 124 40.54 48.66 -20.25
N ALA A 125 41.23 47.63 -20.75
CA ALA A 125 42.43 47.81 -21.57
C ALA A 125 42.14 48.48 -22.93
N ASP A 126 40.94 48.26 -23.50
CA ASP A 126 40.51 48.89 -24.74
C ASP A 126 40.14 50.36 -24.49
N ASP A 127 39.41 50.64 -23.41
CA ASP A 127 39.07 51.98 -22.96
C ASP A 127 40.34 52.81 -22.64
N ASP A 128 41.37 52.19 -22.02
CA ASP A 128 42.68 52.80 -21.78
C ASP A 128 43.44 53.13 -23.07
N ALA A 129 43.26 52.34 -24.12
CA ALA A 129 43.83 52.60 -25.44
C ALA A 129 43.06 53.72 -26.16
N GLU A 130 41.72 53.74 -26.05
CA GLU A 130 40.89 54.83 -26.55
C GLU A 130 41.19 56.15 -25.83
N ALA A 131 41.45 56.12 -24.52
CA ALA A 131 41.82 57.32 -23.77
C ALA A 131 43.12 57.95 -24.31
N VAL A 132 44.09 57.12 -24.73
CA VAL A 132 45.32 57.60 -25.39
C VAL A 132 45.01 58.16 -26.79
N ALA A 133 44.10 57.54 -27.54
CA ALA A 133 43.64 58.08 -28.82
C ALA A 133 42.94 59.44 -28.67
N ARG A 134 42.07 59.60 -27.67
CA ARG A 134 41.36 60.86 -27.39
C ARG A 134 42.32 61.98 -26.98
N LYS A 135 43.37 61.66 -26.19
CA LYS A 135 44.42 62.62 -25.83
C LYS A 135 45.23 63.11 -27.04
N PHE A 136 45.45 62.24 -28.03
CA PHE A 136 46.07 62.61 -29.29
C PHE A 136 45.16 63.51 -30.13
N GLU A 137 43.85 63.20 -30.22
CA GLU A 137 42.86 64.04 -30.91
C GLU A 137 42.73 65.44 -30.30
N SER A 138 42.88 65.56 -28.98
CA SER A 138 42.92 66.86 -28.29
C SER A 138 44.26 67.60 -28.42
N GLY A 139 45.25 67.00 -29.09
CA GLY A 139 46.58 67.60 -29.34
C GLY A 139 47.55 67.55 -28.16
N ASP A 140 47.27 66.73 -27.13
CA ASP A 140 47.97 66.71 -25.85
C ASP A 140 49.21 65.78 -25.84
N GLU A 141 49.33 64.90 -26.84
CA GLU A 141 50.49 64.01 -27.03
C GLU A 141 51.08 64.15 -28.44
N PRO A 142 52.42 64.27 -28.60
CA PRO A 142 53.07 64.29 -29.89
C PRO A 142 52.99 62.90 -30.56
N VAL A 143 52.93 62.90 -31.90
CA VAL A 143 52.71 61.70 -32.75
C VAL A 143 53.64 60.54 -32.37
N ASP A 144 54.92 60.81 -32.12
CA ASP A 144 55.91 59.76 -31.84
C ASP A 144 55.71 59.05 -30.49
N LEU A 145 55.20 59.76 -29.48
CA LEU A 145 54.88 59.17 -28.17
C LEU A 145 53.55 58.42 -28.23
N PHE A 146 52.56 59.00 -28.90
CA PHE A 146 51.27 58.37 -29.17
C PHE A 146 51.44 57.03 -29.89
N MET A 147 52.23 56.98 -30.97
CA MET A 147 52.40 55.75 -31.74
C MET A 147 53.05 54.61 -30.94
N LYS A 148 53.86 54.90 -29.92
CA LYS A 148 54.44 53.90 -29.03
C LYS A 148 53.43 53.43 -27.97
N SER A 149 52.87 54.37 -27.21
CA SER A 149 51.94 54.08 -26.10
C SER A 149 50.63 53.43 -26.59
N PHE A 150 50.10 53.89 -27.73
CA PHE A 150 48.89 53.34 -28.33
C PHE A 150 49.09 51.91 -28.84
N LYS A 151 50.21 51.63 -29.53
CA LYS A 151 50.52 50.27 -29.99
C LYS A 151 50.64 49.31 -28.82
N GLU A 152 51.34 49.68 -27.75
CA GLU A 152 51.52 48.84 -26.57
C GLU A 152 50.17 48.52 -25.89
N LYS A 153 49.33 49.54 -25.65
CA LYS A 153 48.01 49.36 -25.05
C LYS A 153 47.05 48.57 -25.94
N LYS A 154 47.04 48.85 -27.25
CA LYS A 154 46.15 48.16 -28.19
C LYS A 154 46.56 46.69 -28.41
N ILE A 155 47.86 46.38 -28.39
CA ILE A 155 48.35 44.99 -28.38
C ILE A 155 47.85 44.27 -27.13
N LEU A 156 47.94 44.89 -25.96
CA LEU A 156 47.47 44.31 -24.70
C LEU A 156 45.96 44.08 -24.71
N ALA A 157 45.16 45.06 -25.16
CA ALA A 157 43.71 44.93 -25.29
C ALA A 157 43.31 43.79 -26.23
N HIS A 158 43.90 43.71 -27.43
CA HIS A 158 43.65 42.63 -28.38
C HIS A 158 44.07 41.25 -27.83
N LEU A 159 45.22 41.16 -27.16
CA LEU A 159 45.64 39.92 -26.52
C LEU A 159 44.67 39.44 -25.44
N ARG A 160 44.17 40.35 -24.58
CA ARG A 160 43.18 40.01 -23.55
C ARG A 160 41.84 39.61 -24.17
N LYS A 161 41.40 40.31 -25.21
CA LYS A 161 40.18 39.98 -25.96
C LYS A 161 40.26 38.59 -26.60
N ILE A 162 41.35 38.30 -27.31
CA ILE A 162 41.58 36.98 -27.93
C ILE A 162 41.61 35.88 -26.86
N LYS A 163 42.28 36.11 -25.73
CA LYS A 163 42.34 35.13 -24.63
C LYS A 163 40.97 34.92 -23.98
N SER A 164 40.19 35.99 -23.78
CA SER A 164 38.82 35.93 -23.27
C SER A 164 37.90 35.16 -24.22
N ASP A 165 37.91 35.50 -25.51
CA ASP A 165 37.10 34.87 -26.54
C ASP A 165 37.46 33.38 -26.68
N ARG A 166 38.76 33.05 -26.61
CA ARG A 166 39.22 31.66 -26.63
C ARG A 166 38.79 30.88 -25.40
N LEU A 167 38.81 31.50 -24.22
CA LEU A 167 38.37 30.86 -22.97
C LEU A 167 36.85 30.62 -22.97
N ILE A 168 36.06 31.58 -23.44
CA ILE A 168 34.60 31.43 -23.62
C ILE A 168 34.29 30.36 -24.67
N GLN A 169 35.05 30.30 -25.76
CA GLN A 169 34.92 29.26 -26.77
C GLN A 169 35.19 27.87 -26.19
N LEU A 170 36.27 27.70 -25.42
CA LEU A 170 36.57 26.42 -24.75
C LEU A 170 35.51 26.01 -23.73
N MET A 171 34.92 26.98 -23.01
CA MET A 171 33.80 26.73 -22.10
C MET A 171 32.53 26.28 -22.86
N ARG A 172 32.27 26.83 -24.06
CA ARG A 172 31.14 26.43 -24.91
C ARG A 172 31.36 25.08 -25.61
N GLU A 173 32.58 24.79 -26.04
CA GLU A 173 32.96 23.52 -26.66
C GLU A 173 32.89 22.34 -25.68
N GLN A 174 33.05 22.59 -24.37
CA GLN A 174 32.90 21.55 -23.33
C GLN A 174 31.46 21.09 -23.08
N VAL A 175 30.46 21.64 -23.78
CA VAL A 175 29.06 21.18 -23.70
C VAL A 175 28.64 20.64 -25.06
N PRO A 176 28.92 19.34 -25.33
CA PRO A 176 27.86 18.33 -25.18
C PRO A 176 28.32 16.99 -24.55
N SER A 177 27.57 16.56 -23.53
CA SER A 177 27.25 15.16 -23.13
C SER A 177 28.37 14.14 -22.82
N GLN A 178 28.39 13.76 -21.54
CA GLN A 178 28.81 12.49 -20.91
C GLN A 178 30.30 12.14 -20.75
N MET A 179 30.64 11.89 -19.48
CA MET A 179 31.65 10.95 -18.96
C MET A 179 32.98 10.84 -19.72
N ASN A 180 34.04 11.39 -19.13
CA ASN A 180 35.17 10.53 -18.78
C ASN A 180 35.89 10.99 -17.51
N ASN A 181 35.80 10.11 -16.52
CA ASN A 181 36.56 10.11 -15.29
C ASN A 181 38.05 9.90 -15.61
N SER A 182 38.87 10.92 -15.44
CA SER A 182 40.33 10.71 -15.42
C SER A 182 41.04 11.28 -14.18
N LEU A 183 40.33 12.03 -13.32
CA LEU A 183 40.89 12.51 -12.03
C LEU A 183 39.97 12.26 -10.82
N SER A 184 38.84 11.57 -11.00
CA SER A 184 37.90 11.24 -9.92
C SER A 184 38.11 9.85 -9.31
N LEU A 185 38.97 8.99 -9.88
CA LEU A 185 39.15 7.61 -9.42
C LEU A 185 39.93 7.47 -8.10
N LEU A 186 40.75 8.45 -7.75
CA LEU A 186 41.54 8.43 -6.50
C LEU A 186 40.82 9.08 -5.31
N VAL A 187 39.78 9.88 -5.55
CA VAL A 187 38.97 10.51 -4.48
C VAL A 187 37.60 9.83 -4.30
N ARG A 188 37.13 9.04 -5.28
CA ARG A 188 35.84 8.32 -5.20
C ARG A 188 35.82 7.04 -4.35
N LYS A 189 36.96 6.60 -3.79
CA LYS A 189 36.95 5.47 -2.85
C LYS A 189 36.52 5.82 -1.42
N PHE A 190 36.34 7.11 -1.09
CA PHE A 190 36.01 7.52 0.28
C PHE A 190 34.94 8.60 0.45
N LEU A 191 34.13 8.89 -0.57
CA LEU A 191 32.97 9.77 -0.39
C LEU A 191 31.69 9.14 -0.96
N PRO A 192 30.61 9.02 -0.17
CA PRO A 192 29.32 8.60 -0.68
C PRO A 192 28.81 9.60 -1.72
N THR A 193 28.17 9.08 -2.75
CA THR A 193 27.67 9.78 -3.93
C THR A 193 26.74 10.95 -3.57
N LYS A 194 26.94 12.09 -4.24
CA LYS A 194 26.17 13.35 -4.11
C LYS A 194 24.72 13.28 -4.68
N THR A 195 24.08 12.11 -4.65
CA THR A 195 22.63 11.94 -4.86
C THR A 195 21.91 11.41 -3.62
N ALA A 196 22.57 11.40 -2.46
CA ALA A 196 21.97 11.00 -1.19
C ALA A 196 21.86 12.12 -0.13
N VAL A 197 22.28 13.36 -0.43
CA VAL A 197 22.38 14.44 0.59
C VAL A 197 21.49 15.66 0.29
N ALA A 198 20.76 15.67 -0.83
CA ALA A 198 19.80 16.75 -1.12
C ALA A 198 18.51 16.65 -0.30
N ASN A 199 18.25 15.49 0.32
CA ASN A 199 17.20 15.28 1.30
C ASN A 199 17.75 14.41 2.44
N LEU A 200 18.66 14.95 3.26
CA LEU A 200 18.74 14.48 4.64
C LEU A 200 17.53 15.06 5.36
N ALA A 201 16.36 14.51 5.02
CA ALA A 201 15.19 14.60 5.85
C ALA A 201 15.66 14.28 7.28
N SER A 202 15.28 15.11 8.25
CA SER A 202 15.52 14.79 9.65
C SER A 202 15.05 13.36 9.92
N LEU A 203 15.61 12.64 10.91
CA LEU A 203 15.08 11.31 11.28
C LEU A 203 13.56 11.34 11.50
N ARG A 204 13.01 12.51 11.86
CA ARG A 204 11.59 12.82 11.96
C ARG A 204 10.84 12.89 10.62
N GLU A 205 11.45 13.40 9.56
CA GLU A 205 10.90 13.41 8.19
C GLU A 205 11.07 12.06 7.49
N ILE A 206 12.17 11.33 7.72
CA ILE A 206 12.38 9.96 7.21
C ILE A 206 11.44 8.97 7.90
N ALA A 207 11.13 9.19 9.19
CA ALA A 207 10.20 8.35 9.94
C ALA A 207 8.74 8.48 9.48
N GLY A 208 8.39 9.46 8.64
CA GLY A 208 7.00 9.75 8.29
C GLY A 208 6.15 10.14 9.51
N VAL A 209 4.84 10.33 9.29
CA VAL A 209 3.87 10.48 10.38
C VAL A 209 3.73 9.13 11.08
N ARG A 210 4.58 8.86 12.07
CA ARG A 210 4.42 7.71 12.96
C ARG A 210 3.38 8.04 14.00
N ASP A 211 2.31 7.25 14.06
CA ASP A 211 1.35 7.30 15.14
C ASP A 211 2.09 7.22 16.48
N PRO A 212 1.80 8.09 17.47
CA PRO A 212 2.52 8.12 18.76
C PRO A 212 2.60 6.76 19.47
N TRP A 213 1.67 5.85 19.16
CA TRP A 213 1.62 4.46 19.65
C TRP A 213 2.75 3.57 19.12
N SER A 214 3.26 3.83 17.91
CA SER A 214 4.35 3.07 17.28
C SER A 214 5.73 3.26 17.94
N LEU A 215 5.82 4.12 18.96
CA LEU A 215 7.01 4.32 19.78
C LEU A 215 7.16 3.24 20.88
N TYR A 216 6.04 2.63 21.29
CA TYR A 216 5.98 1.72 22.44
C TYR A 216 5.84 0.25 22.02
N GLU A 217 5.25 -0.03 20.86
CA GLU A 217 5.12 -1.38 20.31
C GLU A 217 5.61 -1.42 18.86
N PRO A 218 6.37 -2.45 18.45
CA PRO A 218 6.72 -2.64 17.05
C PRO A 218 5.45 -2.89 16.23
N ILE A 219 5.31 -2.17 15.12
CA ILE A 219 4.21 -2.40 14.17
C ILE A 219 4.41 -3.78 13.57
N PHE A 220 3.55 -4.72 13.92
CA PHE A 220 3.47 -6.00 13.24
C PHE A 220 2.63 -5.80 11.98
N GLU A 221 3.30 -5.72 10.83
CA GLU A 221 2.60 -5.80 9.55
C GLU A 221 1.94 -7.18 9.43
N ASP A 222 0.61 -7.22 9.28
CA ASP A 222 -0.11 -8.47 9.06
C ASP A 222 0.32 -9.04 7.70
N THR A 223 1.17 -10.07 7.72
CA THR A 223 1.66 -10.74 6.51
C THR A 223 0.64 -11.71 5.92
N ARG A 224 -0.57 -11.80 6.50
CA ARG A 224 -1.64 -12.67 6.00
C ARG A 224 -2.17 -12.13 4.67
N GLU A 225 -1.99 -12.92 3.63
CA GLU A 225 -2.65 -12.69 2.35
C GLU A 225 -4.07 -13.25 2.40
N TYR A 226 -5.07 -12.35 2.37
CA TYR A 226 -6.48 -12.75 2.29
C TYR A 226 -6.88 -12.97 0.82
N PRO A 227 -7.71 -13.99 0.52
CA PRO A 227 -8.20 -14.20 -0.84
C PRO A 227 -9.03 -13.01 -1.30
N GLU A 228 -8.72 -12.51 -2.49
CA GLU A 228 -9.43 -11.39 -3.09
C GLU A 228 -10.63 -11.87 -3.87
N TYR A 229 -11.83 -11.59 -3.35
CA TYR A 229 -13.04 -11.81 -4.12
C TYR A 229 -13.24 -10.66 -5.11
N ASN A 230 -13.63 -11.02 -6.34
CA ASN A 230 -13.98 -10.08 -7.40
C ASN A 230 -15.34 -9.39 -7.08
N THR A 231 -16.08 -9.00 -8.11
CA THR A 231 -17.47 -8.57 -7.97
C THR A 231 -18.36 -9.74 -7.60
N ILE A 232 -19.20 -9.56 -6.58
CA ILE A 232 -20.15 -10.55 -6.09
C ILE A 232 -21.57 -10.05 -6.35
N ASN A 233 -22.42 -10.95 -6.81
CA ASN A 233 -23.84 -10.74 -7.01
C ASN A 233 -24.61 -11.30 -5.80
N VAL A 234 -25.32 -10.43 -5.07
CA VAL A 234 -26.34 -10.83 -4.10
C VAL A 234 -27.68 -10.84 -4.82
N ARG A 235 -28.17 -12.04 -5.13
CA ARG A 235 -29.43 -12.28 -5.81
C ARG A 235 -30.53 -12.59 -4.79
N LEU A 236 -31.64 -11.88 -4.90
CA LEU A 236 -32.82 -12.02 -4.06
C LEU A 236 -33.96 -12.50 -4.95
N GLN A 237 -34.66 -13.56 -4.56
CA GLN A 237 -35.79 -14.11 -5.28
C GLN A 237 -37.01 -14.22 -4.38
N SER A 238 -38.18 -13.79 -4.86
CA SER A 238 -39.43 -13.95 -4.13
C SER A 238 -40.64 -14.00 -5.07
N PHE A 239 -41.76 -14.50 -4.56
CA PHE A 239 -43.05 -14.41 -5.24
C PHE A 239 -43.71 -13.04 -5.05
N ASP A 240 -43.44 -12.38 -3.92
CA ASP A 240 -43.98 -11.06 -3.61
C ASP A 240 -42.98 -9.93 -3.88
N TYR A 241 -43.46 -8.88 -4.55
CA TYR A 241 -42.65 -7.71 -4.91
C TYR A 241 -42.29 -6.76 -3.73
N PRO A 242 -43.20 -6.42 -2.80
CA PRO A 242 -42.88 -5.40 -1.79
C PRO A 242 -41.75 -5.77 -0.79
N PRO A 243 -41.68 -7.01 -0.27
CA PRO A 243 -40.60 -7.41 0.64
C PRO A 243 -39.22 -7.36 -0.02
N ILE A 244 -39.11 -7.81 -1.27
CA ILE A 244 -37.83 -7.88 -1.97
C ILE A 244 -37.27 -6.49 -2.32
N GLU A 245 -38.12 -5.51 -2.69
CA GLU A 245 -37.68 -4.14 -2.96
C GLU A 245 -37.17 -3.45 -1.69
N ARG A 246 -37.89 -3.63 -0.57
CA ARG A 246 -37.47 -3.12 0.73
C ARG A 246 -36.16 -3.75 1.19
N PHE A 247 -36.02 -5.06 0.99
CA PHE A 247 -34.82 -5.79 1.36
C PHE A 247 -33.62 -5.44 0.46
N GLN A 248 -33.83 -5.21 -0.84
CA GLN A 248 -32.80 -4.70 -1.76
C GLN A 248 -32.24 -3.35 -1.27
N LYS A 249 -33.11 -2.43 -0.85
CA LYS A 249 -32.69 -1.15 -0.26
C LYS A 249 -31.88 -1.35 1.03
N TYR A 250 -32.31 -2.29 1.88
CA TYR A 250 -31.62 -2.65 3.12
C TYR A 250 -30.21 -3.22 2.86
N VAL A 251 -30.10 -4.20 1.96
CA VAL A 251 -28.81 -4.78 1.51
C VAL A 251 -27.87 -3.69 0.99
N HIS A 252 -28.38 -2.79 0.17
CA HIS A 252 -27.60 -1.67 -0.36
C HIS A 252 -27.08 -0.71 0.74
N GLN A 253 -27.90 -0.43 1.76
CA GLN A 253 -27.49 0.40 2.90
C GLN A 253 -26.44 -0.28 3.76
N ILE A 254 -26.60 -1.57 4.05
CA ILE A 254 -25.61 -2.34 4.82
C ILE A 254 -24.30 -2.43 4.06
N ALA A 255 -24.33 -2.72 2.76
CA ALA A 255 -23.13 -2.82 1.95
C ALA A 255 -22.28 -1.53 2.04
N LYS A 256 -22.93 -0.36 2.06
CA LYS A 256 -22.24 0.93 2.28
C LYS A 256 -21.68 1.07 3.69
N ARG A 257 -22.36 0.56 4.73
CA ARG A 257 -21.88 0.57 6.13
C ARG A 257 -20.68 -0.33 6.35
N PHE A 258 -20.63 -1.47 5.64
CA PHE A 258 -19.46 -2.36 5.61
C PHE A 258 -18.36 -1.87 4.67
N HIS A 259 -18.47 -0.63 4.16
CA HIS A 259 -17.50 -0.01 3.25
C HIS A 259 -17.29 -0.77 1.93
N PHE A 260 -18.25 -1.58 1.49
CA PHE A 260 -18.21 -2.17 0.17
C PHE A 260 -18.65 -1.19 -0.91
N LYS A 261 -17.97 -1.22 -2.06
CA LYS A 261 -18.34 -0.41 -3.22
C LYS A 261 -19.44 -1.12 -3.99
N VAL A 262 -20.67 -0.62 -3.88
CA VAL A 262 -21.76 -1.11 -4.72
C VAL A 262 -21.54 -0.64 -6.16
N VAL A 263 -21.45 -1.59 -7.10
CA VAL A 263 -21.20 -1.31 -8.53
C VAL A 263 -22.51 -0.98 -9.23
N GLN A 264 -23.48 -1.88 -9.10
CA GLN A 264 -24.81 -1.75 -9.69
C GLN A 264 -25.84 -2.42 -8.79
N SER A 265 -27.07 -1.92 -8.85
CA SER A 265 -28.23 -2.57 -8.25
C SER A 265 -29.35 -2.51 -9.27
N TYR A 266 -29.86 -3.66 -9.69
CA TYR A 266 -30.82 -3.74 -10.77
C TYR A 266 -31.87 -4.82 -10.52
N ALA A 267 -32.97 -4.70 -11.26
CA ALA A 267 -34.04 -5.69 -11.31
C ALA A 267 -33.88 -6.56 -12.55
N VAL A 268 -34.25 -7.84 -12.42
CA VAL A 268 -34.42 -8.71 -13.58
C VAL A 268 -35.89 -8.90 -13.89
N ALA A 269 -36.21 -9.15 -15.16
CA ALA A 269 -37.58 -9.41 -15.61
C ALA A 269 -38.19 -10.60 -14.86
N ALA A 270 -39.45 -10.46 -14.44
CA ALA A 270 -40.14 -11.47 -13.67
C ALA A 270 -40.36 -12.74 -14.50
N GLN A 271 -40.17 -13.91 -13.88
CA GLN A 271 -40.42 -15.20 -14.52
C GLN A 271 -41.76 -15.76 -14.04
N THR A 272 -42.73 -15.87 -14.94
CA THR A 272 -44.00 -16.56 -14.64
C THR A 272 -43.78 -18.06 -14.69
N ARG A 273 -44.10 -18.75 -13.60
CA ARG A 273 -44.14 -20.21 -13.52
C ARG A 273 -45.58 -20.67 -13.33
N ASN A 274 -45.90 -21.77 -13.99
CA ASN A 274 -47.20 -22.39 -13.90
C ASN A 274 -47.06 -23.63 -13.02
N SER A 275 -47.92 -23.74 -12.00
CA SER A 275 -48.03 -24.93 -11.16
C SER A 275 -49.39 -25.54 -11.34
N VAL A 276 -49.37 -26.84 -11.58
CA VAL A 276 -50.54 -27.65 -11.87
C VAL A 276 -50.71 -28.63 -10.73
N THR A 277 -51.89 -28.63 -10.12
CA THR A 277 -52.27 -29.63 -9.12
C THR A 277 -53.12 -30.69 -9.78
N PHE A 278 -52.84 -31.96 -9.50
CA PHE A 278 -53.61 -33.08 -10.02
C PHE A 278 -54.65 -33.54 -8.99
N LYS A 279 -55.76 -34.10 -9.46
CA LYS A 279 -56.73 -34.74 -8.56
C LYS A 279 -56.10 -35.99 -7.94
N PRO A 280 -56.43 -36.33 -6.68
CA PRO A 280 -55.85 -37.48 -5.99
C PRO A 280 -56.02 -38.76 -6.82
N ASN A 281 -54.93 -39.51 -7.00
CA ASN A 281 -54.86 -40.75 -7.79
C ASN A 281 -55.28 -40.62 -9.27
N SER A 282 -55.10 -39.45 -9.88
CA SER A 282 -55.35 -39.28 -11.32
C SER A 282 -54.34 -38.32 -11.96
N THR A 283 -54.21 -38.39 -13.28
CA THR A 283 -53.43 -37.44 -14.10
C THR A 283 -54.24 -36.23 -14.54
N VAL A 284 -55.51 -36.12 -14.11
CA VAL A 284 -56.38 -35.02 -14.49
C VAL A 284 -56.02 -33.78 -13.68
N VAL A 285 -55.75 -32.70 -14.41
CA VAL A 285 -55.48 -31.38 -13.83
C VAL A 285 -56.69 -30.90 -13.04
N ASN A 286 -56.45 -30.47 -11.81
CA ASN A 286 -57.46 -29.95 -10.90
C ASN A 286 -57.46 -28.42 -10.91
N ASN A 287 -56.32 -27.81 -10.54
CA ASN A 287 -56.13 -26.37 -10.54
C ASN A 287 -54.80 -26.01 -11.19
N GLU A 288 -54.81 -24.92 -11.96
CA GLU A 288 -53.64 -24.29 -12.53
C GLU A 288 -53.44 -22.93 -11.87
N MET A 289 -52.25 -22.69 -11.35
CA MET A 289 -51.87 -21.45 -10.67
C MET A 289 -50.62 -20.89 -11.32
N ASN A 290 -50.69 -19.64 -11.75
CA ASN A 290 -49.53 -18.94 -12.32
C ASN A 290 -49.00 -17.96 -11.27
N TYR A 291 -47.71 -18.04 -10.98
CA TYR A 291 -47.03 -17.12 -10.08
C TYR A 291 -45.78 -16.54 -10.73
N SER A 292 -45.60 -15.24 -10.56
CA SER A 292 -44.42 -14.51 -11.01
C SER A 292 -43.34 -14.56 -9.94
N ILE A 293 -42.13 -14.93 -10.33
CA ILE A 293 -40.95 -14.83 -9.49
C ILE A 293 -40.25 -13.53 -9.84
N TYR A 294 -40.12 -12.65 -8.84
CA TYR A 294 -39.37 -11.42 -8.92
C TYR A 294 -37.95 -11.65 -8.46
N ASP A 295 -37.01 -10.99 -9.14
CA ASP A 295 -35.59 -11.20 -8.93
C ASP A 295 -34.84 -9.87 -8.91
N ARG A 296 -34.08 -9.63 -7.83
CA ARG A 296 -33.32 -8.40 -7.58
C ARG A 296 -31.88 -8.73 -7.29
N VAL A 297 -30.97 -8.01 -7.95
CA VAL A 297 -29.54 -8.25 -7.84
C VAL A 297 -28.84 -6.99 -7.34
N VAL A 298 -28.00 -7.15 -6.33
CA VAL A 298 -27.08 -6.12 -5.86
C VAL A 298 -25.65 -6.59 -6.12
N CYS A 299 -24.95 -5.90 -7.01
CA CYS A 299 -23.57 -6.19 -7.37
C CYS A 299 -22.63 -5.36 -6.48
N ILE A 300 -21.82 -6.06 -5.70
CA ILE A 300 -20.91 -5.47 -4.73
C ILE A 300 -19.48 -5.78 -5.16
N LYS A 301 -18.62 -4.76 -5.20
CA LYS A 301 -17.19 -4.90 -5.37
C LYS A 301 -16.50 -4.69 -4.03
N MET A 302 -15.71 -5.67 -3.64
CA MET A 302 -14.79 -5.56 -2.52
C MET A 302 -13.72 -4.52 -2.87
N VAL A 303 -13.52 -3.54 -1.99
CA VAL A 303 -12.43 -2.56 -2.11
C VAL A 303 -11.38 -2.90 -1.07
N ARG A 304 -10.10 -2.86 -1.45
CA ARG A 304 -8.99 -2.89 -0.50
C ARG A 304 -9.05 -1.62 0.35
N LEU A 305 -9.72 -1.70 1.49
CA LEU A 305 -9.48 -0.80 2.61
C LEU A 305 -8.69 -1.64 3.62
N ASP A 306 -7.42 -1.29 3.77
CA ASP A 306 -6.57 -1.66 4.90
C ASP A 306 -6.48 -3.16 5.24
N GLY A 307 -6.42 -4.03 4.21
CA GLY A 307 -5.94 -5.40 4.37
C GLY A 307 -6.88 -6.44 4.99
N VAL A 308 -8.16 -6.14 5.27
CA VAL A 308 -9.07 -7.10 5.94
C VAL A 308 -10.43 -7.22 5.23
N ALA A 309 -10.46 -7.83 4.04
CA ALA A 309 -11.71 -7.98 3.27
C ALA A 309 -12.47 -9.29 3.55
N ALA A 310 -11.76 -10.40 3.81
CA ALA A 310 -12.39 -11.72 3.93
C ALA A 310 -13.36 -11.89 5.12
N PRO A 311 -13.05 -11.41 6.35
CA PRO A 311 -13.98 -11.53 7.48
C PRO A 311 -15.24 -10.68 7.31
N HIS A 312 -15.12 -9.50 6.71
CA HIS A 312 -16.24 -8.58 6.51
C HIS A 312 -17.31 -9.17 5.58
N LEU A 313 -16.91 -9.92 4.56
CA LEU A 313 -17.86 -10.61 3.69
C LEU A 313 -18.66 -11.67 4.46
N HIS A 314 -17.99 -12.49 5.27
CA HIS A 314 -18.66 -13.51 6.07
C HIS A 314 -19.68 -12.88 7.03
N LEU A 315 -19.26 -11.85 7.77
CA LEU A 315 -20.14 -11.10 8.68
C LEU A 315 -21.31 -10.45 7.94
N PHE A 316 -21.07 -9.90 6.76
CA PHE A 316 -22.10 -9.32 5.92
C PHE A 316 -23.14 -10.36 5.49
N VAL A 317 -22.71 -11.52 4.99
CA VAL A 317 -23.61 -12.60 4.57
C VAL A 317 -24.40 -13.12 5.76
N GLN A 318 -23.75 -13.34 6.92
CA GLN A 318 -24.42 -13.80 8.13
C GLN A 318 -25.47 -12.79 8.60
N LEU A 319 -25.16 -11.50 8.59
CA LEU A 319 -26.11 -10.45 8.93
C LEU A 319 -27.30 -10.43 7.96
N LEU A 320 -27.07 -10.58 6.67
CA LEU A 320 -28.16 -10.69 5.69
C LEU A 320 -29.03 -11.93 5.90
N GLN A 321 -28.43 -13.06 6.25
CA GLN A 321 -29.18 -14.28 6.58
C GLN A 321 -30.07 -14.08 7.81
N THR A 322 -29.59 -13.38 8.84
CA THR A 322 -30.39 -13.12 10.06
C THR A 322 -31.57 -12.18 9.83
N HIS A 323 -31.47 -11.26 8.87
CA HIS A 323 -32.49 -10.27 8.56
C HIS A 323 -33.35 -10.64 7.35
N LEU A 324 -33.19 -11.85 6.80
CA LEU A 324 -33.91 -12.28 5.61
C LEU A 324 -35.42 -12.38 5.91
N PRO A 325 -36.29 -11.64 5.19
CA PRO A 325 -37.72 -11.70 5.40
C PRO A 325 -38.31 -13.03 4.90
N VAL A 326 -39.46 -13.42 5.47
CA VAL A 326 -40.17 -14.65 5.11
C VAL A 326 -40.54 -14.63 3.62
N GLY A 327 -40.29 -15.74 2.93
CA GLY A 327 -40.63 -15.91 1.52
C GLY A 327 -39.65 -15.29 0.53
N VAL A 328 -38.49 -14.80 0.99
CA VAL A 328 -37.39 -14.34 0.14
C VAL A 328 -36.22 -15.31 0.22
N THR A 329 -35.73 -15.75 -0.93
CA THR A 329 -34.54 -16.60 -1.06
C THR A 329 -33.35 -15.74 -1.46
N MET A 330 -32.24 -15.83 -0.73
CA MET A 330 -30.99 -15.13 -1.05
C MET A 330 -29.96 -16.11 -1.60
N ILE A 331 -29.31 -15.74 -2.70
CA ILE A 331 -28.21 -16.48 -3.33
C ILE A 331 -27.03 -15.51 -3.50
N VAL A 332 -25.87 -15.88 -2.99
CA VAL A 332 -24.63 -15.11 -3.14
C VAL A 332 -23.73 -15.88 -4.10
N LYS A 333 -23.42 -15.27 -5.25
CA LYS A 333 -22.59 -15.88 -6.31
C LYS A 333 -21.57 -14.87 -6.81
N GLU A 334 -20.41 -15.33 -7.26
CA GLU A 334 -19.49 -14.50 -8.03
C GLU A 334 -20.12 -14.02 -9.34
N HIS A 335 -19.77 -12.81 -9.76
CA HIS A 335 -20.33 -12.20 -10.96
C HIS A 335 -19.70 -12.79 -12.23
N GLU A 336 -20.54 -13.39 -13.07
CA GLU A 336 -20.14 -13.93 -14.37
C GLU A 336 -20.80 -13.17 -15.53
N LYS A 337 -20.18 -13.21 -16.71
CA LYS A 337 -20.72 -12.64 -17.95
C LYS A 337 -22.08 -13.26 -18.34
N THR A 338 -22.34 -14.49 -17.91
CA THR A 338 -23.63 -15.19 -18.12
C THR A 338 -24.78 -14.48 -17.39
N ASP A 339 -24.53 -13.92 -16.21
CA ASP A 339 -25.51 -13.18 -15.42
C ASP A 339 -25.84 -11.81 -16.06
N GLU A 340 -24.85 -11.18 -16.71
CA GLU A 340 -25.07 -9.97 -17.51
C GLU A 340 -25.93 -10.28 -18.74
N ASN A 341 -25.61 -11.36 -19.48
CA ASN A 341 -26.38 -11.76 -20.66
C ASN A 341 -27.85 -12.08 -20.31
N TYR A 342 -28.11 -12.65 -19.13
CA TYR A 342 -29.46 -12.95 -18.66
C TYR A 342 -30.31 -11.70 -18.41
N ARG A 343 -29.69 -10.54 -18.15
CA ARG A 343 -30.38 -9.26 -18.00
C ARG A 343 -30.92 -8.74 -19.34
N TYR A 344 -30.26 -9.06 -20.45
CA TYR A 344 -30.62 -8.55 -21.78
C TYR A 344 -31.57 -9.50 -22.51
N ILE A 345 -32.45 -8.93 -23.32
CA ILE A 345 -33.33 -9.71 -24.20
C ILE A 345 -32.45 -10.31 -25.31
N PRO A 346 -32.45 -11.64 -25.51
CA PRO A 346 -31.64 -12.25 -26.55
C PRO A 346 -32.15 -11.84 -27.94
N ASP A 347 -31.23 -11.48 -28.83
CA ASP A 347 -31.55 -11.23 -30.23
C ASP A 347 -31.79 -12.56 -30.95
N ILE A 348 -33.07 -12.84 -31.23
CA ILE A 348 -33.53 -14.09 -31.83
C ILE A 348 -32.99 -14.23 -33.26
N LEU A 349 -32.90 -13.13 -34.02
CA LEU A 349 -32.43 -13.15 -35.40
C LEU A 349 -30.93 -13.44 -35.44
N LEU A 350 -30.16 -12.79 -34.56
CA LEU A 350 -28.73 -13.05 -34.46
C LEU A 350 -28.46 -14.51 -34.08
N LYS A 351 -29.22 -15.06 -33.14
CA LYS A 351 -29.09 -16.46 -32.72
C LYS A 351 -29.45 -17.43 -33.84
N GLN A 352 -30.53 -17.16 -34.59
CA GLN A 352 -30.91 -17.94 -35.78
C GLN A 352 -29.81 -17.91 -36.83
N LYS A 353 -29.22 -16.74 -37.12
CA LYS A 353 -28.12 -16.61 -38.09
C LYS A 353 -26.86 -17.34 -37.65
N GLN A 354 -26.55 -17.34 -36.35
CA GLN A 354 -25.44 -18.13 -35.80
C GLN A 354 -25.69 -19.64 -35.89
N GLU A 355 -26.92 -20.09 -35.64
CA GLU A 355 -27.32 -21.49 -35.78
C GLU A 355 -27.29 -21.93 -37.25
N GLU A 356 -27.76 -21.09 -38.18
CA GLU A 356 -27.63 -21.31 -39.62
C GLU A 356 -26.17 -21.48 -40.02
N LEU A 357 -25.28 -20.56 -39.61
CA LEU A 357 -23.83 -20.67 -39.88
C LEU A 357 -23.22 -21.94 -39.30
N LYS A 358 -23.60 -22.33 -38.08
CA LYS A 358 -23.13 -23.60 -37.48
C LYS A 358 -23.62 -24.82 -38.24
N SER A 359 -24.87 -24.81 -38.71
CA SER A 359 -25.40 -25.89 -39.53
C SER A 359 -24.71 -25.98 -40.89
N LEU A 360 -24.22 -24.86 -41.42
CA LEU A 360 -23.41 -24.84 -42.63
C LEU A 360 -22.00 -25.41 -42.40
N ASP A 361 -21.54 -25.61 -41.16
CA ASP A 361 -20.29 -26.32 -40.87
C ASP A 361 -20.47 -27.85 -40.88
N ASP A 362 -21.70 -28.36 -40.85
CA ASP A 362 -21.97 -29.79 -40.96
C ASP A 362 -21.74 -30.28 -42.41
N PRO A 363 -20.88 -31.30 -42.65
CA PRO A 363 -20.52 -31.74 -44.00
C PRO A 363 -21.72 -32.30 -44.79
N LEU A 364 -22.70 -32.85 -44.09
CA LEU A 364 -23.97 -33.31 -44.69
C LEU A 364 -24.78 -32.14 -45.27
N VAL A 365 -24.79 -31.00 -44.58
CA VAL A 365 -25.51 -29.80 -45.01
C VAL A 365 -24.78 -29.13 -46.18
N ARG A 366 -23.45 -29.04 -46.14
CA ARG A 366 -22.61 -28.52 -47.24
C ARG A 366 -22.79 -29.32 -48.53
N LYS A 367 -22.82 -30.65 -48.44
CA LYS A 367 -23.04 -31.55 -49.58
C LYS A 367 -24.45 -31.40 -50.16
N ASN A 368 -25.47 -31.24 -49.31
CA ASN A 368 -26.85 -31.00 -49.76
C ASN A 368 -27.03 -29.63 -50.42
N LEU A 369 -26.19 -28.64 -50.07
CA LEU A 369 -26.16 -27.31 -50.68
C LEU A 369 -25.26 -27.22 -51.93
N GLY A 370 -24.58 -28.31 -52.30
CA GLY A 370 -23.70 -28.39 -53.47
C GLY A 370 -22.41 -27.59 -53.35
N TRP A 371 -21.94 -27.36 -52.12
CA TRP A 371 -20.69 -26.65 -51.85
C TRP A 371 -19.46 -27.58 -51.81
N GLU A 372 -19.70 -28.88 -51.65
CA GLU A 372 -18.80 -30.03 -51.77
C GLU A 372 -19.52 -31.15 -52.51
#